data_AF-A0A8H5A7N5-F1
#
_entry.id   AF-A0A8H5A7N5-F1
#
_cell.length_a   1.000
_cell.length_b   1.000
_cell.length_c   1.000
_cell.angle_alpha   90.00
_cell.angle_beta   90.00
_cell.angle_gamma   90.00
#
_symmetry.space_group_name_H-M   'P 1'
#
loop_
_entity.id
_entity.type
_entity.pdbx_description
1 polymer ?
#
loop_
_entity_poly.entity_id
_entity_poly.type
_entity_poly.pdbx_seq_one_letter_code
_entity_poly.pdbx_strand_id
1 'polypeptide(L)'
;MAGTGKSTISRTVARSRPKQGDYRASFFFKRGETDRENLAKFVPTVARQLAWSTPGVATFIKNAVEADPAIANKAIREQFEKLVQEPLSKVAVASLSRQSVILIVDALDECEEELNVSILLELFPTLGFAGSLCIRVLITSTVDLNFSYA
;
A
#
# COMPACT_ATOMS: atom_id res chain seq x y z
N MET A 1 -19.16 -8.31 -11.78
CA MET A 1 -18.77 -9.43 -12.67
C MET A 1 -17.29 -9.78 -12.45
N ALA A 2 -17.01 -11.05 -12.14
CA ALA A 2 -15.67 -11.63 -12.23
C ALA A 2 -15.27 -11.81 -13.71
N GLY A 3 -13.97 -11.79 -14.02
CA GLY A 3 -13.48 -12.04 -15.39
C GLY A 3 -13.49 -10.84 -16.35
N THR A 4 -13.80 -9.63 -15.89
CA THR A 4 -13.82 -8.42 -16.77
C THR A 4 -12.44 -7.77 -17.00
N GLY A 5 -11.35 -8.48 -16.70
CA GLY A 5 -9.99 -7.99 -16.93
C GLY A 5 -9.42 -7.01 -15.89
N LYS A 6 -10.13 -6.69 -14.80
CA LYS A 6 -9.62 -5.79 -13.72
C LYS A 6 -8.26 -6.23 -13.18
N SER A 7 -8.13 -7.50 -12.79
CA SER A 7 -6.86 -8.08 -12.34
C SER A 7 -5.79 -8.12 -13.43
N THR A 8 -6.19 -8.24 -14.70
CA THR A 8 -5.25 -8.12 -15.82
C THR A 8 -4.69 -6.71 -15.90
N ILE A 9 -5.53 -5.69 -15.76
CA ILE A 9 -5.12 -4.28 -15.76
C ILE A 9 -4.22 -3.98 -14.56
N SER A 10 -4.63 -4.32 -13.33
CA SER A 10 -3.85 -4.03 -12.12
C SER A 10 -2.47 -4.69 -12.14
N ARG A 11 -2.38 -5.96 -12.59
CA ARG A 11 -1.10 -6.67 -12.78
C ARG A 11 -0.25 -6.04 -13.89
N THR A 12 -0.88 -5.57 -14.97
CA THR A 12 -0.17 -4.88 -16.05
C THR A 12 0.42 -3.57 -15.55
N VAL A 13 -0.34 -2.79 -14.78
CA VAL A 13 0.15 -1.56 -14.15
C VAL A 13 1.32 -1.87 -13.21
N ALA A 14 1.18 -2.89 -12.35
CA ALA A 14 2.23 -3.30 -11.42
C ALA A 14 3.53 -3.72 -12.14
N ARG A 15 3.42 -4.43 -13.27
CA ARG A 15 4.57 -4.94 -14.05
C ARG A 15 5.15 -3.94 -15.06
N SER A 16 4.43 -2.87 -15.39
CA SER A 16 4.92 -1.88 -16.34
C SER A 16 6.26 -1.30 -15.87
N ARG A 17 7.11 -0.79 -16.76
CA ARG A 17 8.36 -0.16 -16.31
C ARG A 17 8.02 1.19 -15.64
N PRO A 18 8.46 1.46 -14.40
CA PRO A 18 8.27 2.77 -13.80
C PRO A 18 9.06 3.83 -14.60
N LYS A 19 8.52 5.04 -14.69
CA LYS A 19 9.32 6.18 -15.14
C LYS A 19 10.34 6.51 -14.04
N GLN A 20 11.39 7.23 -14.39
CA GLN A 20 12.36 7.67 -13.40
C GLN A 20 11.65 8.52 -12.32
N GLY A 21 11.75 8.11 -11.05
CA GLY A 21 11.07 8.77 -9.93
C GLY A 21 9.65 8.25 -9.61
N ASP A 22 9.18 7.21 -10.31
CA ASP A 22 7.94 6.50 -9.96
C ASP A 22 8.25 5.19 -9.21
N TYR A 23 7.67 5.05 -8.03
CA TYR A 23 7.76 3.86 -7.20
C TYR A 23 6.42 3.12 -7.16
N ARG A 24 6.47 1.82 -6.91
CA ARG A 24 5.25 1.00 -6.87
C ARG A 24 5.30 0.00 -5.75
N ALA A 25 4.15 -0.14 -5.11
CA ALA A 25 3.83 -1.26 -4.26
C ALA A 25 2.53 -1.88 -4.78
N SER A 26 2.40 -3.20 -4.66
CA SER A 26 1.25 -3.95 -5.08
C SER A 26 0.96 -5.10 -4.12
N PHE A 27 -0.30 -5.24 -3.76
CA PHE A 27 -0.84 -6.40 -3.07
C PHE A 27 -2.05 -6.92 -3.85
N PHE A 28 -2.10 -8.23 -4.06
CA PHE A 28 -3.17 -8.87 -4.81
C PHE A 28 -3.89 -9.80 -3.87
N PHE A 29 -5.05 -9.41 -3.36
CA PHE A 29 -5.83 -10.29 -2.50
C PHE A 29 -6.27 -11.53 -3.29
N LYS A 30 -6.40 -12.66 -2.59
CA LYS A 30 -6.96 -13.89 -3.13
C LYS A 30 -7.52 -14.78 -2.03
N ARG A 31 -8.83 -15.03 -2.06
CA ARG A 31 -9.51 -15.87 -1.06
C ARG A 31 -9.07 -17.34 -1.18
N GLY A 32 -8.87 -18.00 -0.05
CA GLY A 32 -8.38 -19.38 0.05
C GLY A 32 -6.87 -19.54 -0.17
N GLU A 33 -6.12 -18.44 -0.27
CA GLU A 33 -4.67 -18.43 -0.31
C GLU A 33 -4.17 -17.69 0.94
N THR A 34 -3.72 -18.43 1.96
CA THR A 34 -3.48 -17.95 3.33
C THR A 34 -2.65 -16.67 3.40
N ASP A 35 -1.62 -16.53 2.57
CA ASP A 35 -0.77 -15.33 2.56
C ASP A 35 -1.42 -14.11 1.87
N ARG A 36 -2.47 -14.32 1.07
CA ARG A 36 -3.10 -13.32 0.21
C ARG A 36 -4.56 -13.03 0.54
N GLU A 37 -5.18 -13.79 1.42
CA GLU A 37 -6.48 -13.40 2.02
C GLU A 37 -6.29 -12.57 3.30
N ASN A 38 -5.16 -12.77 3.99
CA ASN A 38 -4.91 -12.23 5.32
C ASN A 38 -4.38 -10.78 5.29
N LEU A 39 -5.12 -9.87 5.92
CA LEU A 39 -4.76 -8.45 6.05
C LEU A 39 -3.41 -8.23 6.74
N ALA A 40 -3.00 -9.11 7.67
CA ALA A 40 -1.72 -9.01 8.38
C ALA A 40 -0.49 -9.04 7.44
N LYS A 41 -0.65 -9.55 6.22
CA LYS A 41 0.42 -9.58 5.20
C LYS A 41 0.47 -8.31 4.36
N PHE A 42 -0.58 -7.50 4.36
CA PHE A 42 -0.71 -6.32 3.51
C PHE A 42 0.40 -5.29 3.80
N VAL A 43 0.45 -4.75 5.03
CA VAL A 43 1.41 -3.70 5.39
C VAL A 43 2.86 -4.17 5.27
N PRO A 44 3.27 -5.35 5.82
CA PRO A 44 4.65 -5.82 5.68
C PRO A 44 5.09 -5.98 4.23
N THR A 45 4.19 -6.44 3.35
CA THR A 45 4.48 -6.58 1.91
C THR A 45 4.68 -5.22 1.24
N VAL A 46 3.78 -4.27 1.50
CA VAL A 46 3.87 -2.90 0.97
C VAL A 46 5.15 -2.21 1.47
N ALA A 47 5.42 -2.27 2.77
CA ALA A 47 6.62 -1.69 3.38
C ALA A 47 7.90 -2.26 2.76
N ARG A 48 7.98 -3.60 2.61
CA ARG A 48 9.13 -4.26 1.96
C ARG A 48 9.33 -3.78 0.52
N GLN A 49 8.26 -3.67 -0.26
CA GLN A 49 8.34 -3.22 -1.65
C GLN A 49 8.80 -1.76 -1.75
N LEU A 50 8.28 -0.88 -0.89
CA LEU A 50 8.69 0.53 -0.82
C LEU A 50 10.16 0.68 -0.41
N ALA A 51 10.60 -0.08 0.59
CA ALA A 51 12.00 -0.12 1.00
C ALA A 51 12.93 -0.57 -0.15
N TRP A 52 12.50 -1.56 -0.93
CA TRP A 52 13.29 -2.01 -2.07
C TRP A 52 13.37 -0.97 -3.19
N SER A 53 12.25 -0.29 -3.47
CA SER A 53 12.18 0.64 -4.60
C SER A 53 12.78 2.01 -4.31
N THR A 54 12.81 2.43 -3.04
CA THR A 54 13.11 3.81 -2.65
C THR A 54 14.13 3.83 -1.51
N PRO A 55 15.43 4.05 -1.79
CA PRO A 55 16.48 4.01 -0.76
C PRO A 55 16.22 4.93 0.44
N GLY A 56 15.62 6.11 0.22
CA GLY A 56 15.22 7.00 1.31
C GLY A 56 14.16 6.41 2.22
N VAL A 57 13.17 5.70 1.67
CA VAL A 57 12.09 5.06 2.45
C VAL A 57 12.65 3.89 3.25
N ALA A 58 13.60 3.12 2.67
CA ALA A 58 14.24 1.99 3.33
C ALA A 58 14.84 2.36 4.69
N THR A 59 15.54 3.50 4.75
CA THR A 59 16.14 4.00 6.00
C THR A 59 15.07 4.29 7.06
N PHE A 60 13.97 4.95 6.69
CA PHE A 60 12.92 5.26 7.66
C PHE A 60 12.16 4.03 8.13
N ILE A 61 11.91 3.05 7.25
CA ILE A 61 11.31 1.77 7.63
C ILE A 61 12.24 1.00 8.56
N LYS A 62 13.54 0.94 8.24
CA LYS A 62 14.54 0.30 9.10
C LYS A 62 14.55 0.91 10.49
N ASN A 63 14.61 2.24 10.59
CA ASN A 63 14.60 2.93 11.87
C ASN A 63 13.32 2.66 12.67
N ALA A 64 12.16 2.56 12.01
CA ALA A 64 10.89 2.24 12.67
C ALA A 64 10.91 0.81 13.26
N VAL A 65 11.45 -0.17 12.52
CA VAL A 65 11.59 -1.57 12.98
C VAL A 65 12.63 -1.68 14.10
N GLU A 66 13.73 -0.94 14.04
CA GLU A 66 14.74 -0.91 15.11
C GLU A 66 14.21 -0.27 16.40
N ALA A 67 13.38 0.78 16.28
CA ALA A 67 12.74 1.42 17.41
C ALA A 67 11.64 0.56 18.04
N ASP A 68 10.98 -0.28 17.25
CA ASP A 68 9.92 -1.19 17.70
C ASP A 68 10.00 -2.55 16.97
N PRO A 69 10.77 -3.51 17.51
CA PRO A 69 10.91 -4.84 16.92
C PRO A 69 9.59 -5.64 16.87
N ALA A 70 8.59 -5.25 17.67
CA ALA A 70 7.29 -5.92 17.71
C ALA A 70 6.28 -5.34 16.72
N ILE A 71 6.65 -4.32 15.92
CA ILE A 71 5.74 -3.60 15.02
C ILE A 71 4.95 -4.53 14.09
N ALA A 72 5.55 -5.63 13.61
CA ALA A 72 4.88 -6.61 12.75
C ALA A 72 3.68 -7.32 13.39
N ASN A 73 3.59 -7.32 14.74
CA ASN A 73 2.51 -7.93 15.51
C ASN A 73 1.49 -6.91 16.01
N LYS A 74 1.66 -5.61 15.71
CA LYS A 74 0.77 -4.56 16.16
C LYS A 74 -0.47 -4.43 15.29
N ALA A 75 -1.44 -3.62 15.73
CA ALA A 75 -2.64 -3.34 14.96
C ALA A 75 -2.30 -2.78 13.57
N ILE A 76 -3.09 -3.16 12.56
CA ILE A 76 -2.82 -2.78 11.16
C ILE A 76 -2.71 -1.27 10.95
N ARG A 77 -3.49 -0.46 11.70
CA ARG A 77 -3.42 1.01 11.64
C ARG A 77 -2.05 1.51 12.06
N GLU A 78 -1.51 0.98 13.16
CA GLU A 78 -0.19 1.36 13.67
C GLU A 78 0.92 0.86 12.74
N GLN A 79 0.81 -0.35 12.20
CA GLN A 79 1.73 -0.83 11.17
C GLN A 79 1.73 0.10 9.96
N PHE A 80 0.56 0.46 9.45
CA PHE A 80 0.41 1.30 8.26
C PHE A 80 1.00 2.70 8.50
N GLU A 81 0.70 3.30 9.65
CA GLU A 81 1.25 4.59 10.04
C GLU A 81 2.78 4.55 10.09
N LYS A 82 3.35 3.61 10.85
CA LYS A 82 4.80 3.54 11.12
C LYS A 82 5.64 3.04 9.95
N LEU A 83 5.10 2.14 9.13
CA LEU A 83 5.85 1.45 8.07
C LEU A 83 5.51 1.95 6.66
N VAL A 84 4.44 2.73 6.49
CA VAL A 84 4.03 3.27 5.17
C VAL A 84 3.88 4.78 5.23
N GLN A 85 2.98 5.32 6.05
CA GLN A 85 2.62 6.74 6.03
C GLN A 85 3.78 7.65 6.49
N GLU A 86 4.35 7.38 7.65
CA GLU A 86 5.47 8.17 8.20
C GLU A 86 6.73 8.09 7.31
N PRO A 87 7.20 6.91 6.86
CA PRO A 87 8.36 6.82 5.98
C PRO A 87 8.18 7.61 4.68
N LEU A 88 7.00 7.54 4.04
CA LEU A 88 6.71 8.29 2.82
C LEU A 88 6.68 9.80 3.10
N SER A 89 6.10 10.22 4.22
CA SER A 89 6.07 11.63 4.65
C SER A 89 7.46 12.19 4.93
N LYS A 90 8.36 11.40 5.54
CA LYS A 90 9.73 11.82 5.83
C LYS A 90 10.57 11.96 4.54
N VAL A 91 10.39 11.05 3.57
CA VAL A 91 11.05 11.16 2.26
C VAL A 91 10.54 12.35 1.45
N ALA A 92 9.24 12.61 1.50
CA ALA A 92 8.63 13.76 0.84
C ALA A 92 9.23 15.10 1.26
N VAL A 93 9.63 15.24 2.52
CA VAL A 93 10.28 16.46 3.03
C VAL A 93 11.77 16.51 2.63
N ALA A 94 12.43 15.35 2.57
CA ALA A 94 13.85 15.26 2.26
C ALA A 94 14.19 15.37 0.75
N SER A 95 13.21 15.10 -0.13
CA SER A 95 13.44 15.07 -1.58
C SER A 95 13.22 16.43 -2.25
N LEU A 96 14.20 16.86 -3.05
CA LEU A 96 14.13 18.06 -3.90
C LEU A 96 13.43 17.81 -5.24
N SER A 97 13.29 16.56 -5.66
CA SER A 97 12.61 16.17 -6.91
C SER A 97 11.21 15.64 -6.64
N ARG A 98 10.28 15.93 -7.56
CA ARG A 98 8.93 15.36 -7.52
C ARG A 98 9.00 13.87 -7.80
N GLN A 99 8.40 13.09 -6.91
CA GLN A 99 8.33 11.63 -7.01
C GLN A 99 6.87 11.19 -6.95
N SER A 100 6.58 10.00 -7.47
CA SER A 100 5.26 9.41 -7.33
C SER A 100 5.32 7.99 -6.77
N VAL A 101 4.30 7.62 -5.99
CA VAL A 101 4.11 6.25 -5.50
C VAL A 101 2.75 5.78 -5.97
N ILE A 102 2.69 4.63 -6.63
CA ILE A 102 1.44 3.97 -6.96
C ILE A 102 1.30 2.73 -6.08
N LEU A 103 0.33 2.76 -5.17
CA LEU A 103 -0.10 1.60 -4.39
C LEU A 103 -1.23 0.89 -5.14
N ILE A 104 -1.03 -0.38 -5.47
CA ILE A 104 -1.99 -1.19 -6.22
C ILE A 104 -2.57 -2.23 -5.28
N VAL A 105 -3.89 -2.26 -5.14
CA VAL A 105 -4.62 -3.21 -4.31
C VAL A 105 -5.65 -3.90 -5.18
N ASP A 106 -5.37 -5.15 -5.56
CA ASP A 106 -6.25 -5.92 -6.44
C ASP A 106 -7.17 -6.83 -5.63
N ALA A 107 -8.42 -6.96 -6.08
CA ALA A 107 -9.45 -7.83 -5.52
C ALA A 107 -9.67 -7.61 -4.02
N LEU A 108 -9.76 -6.35 -3.58
CA LEU A 108 -9.84 -5.98 -2.16
C LEU A 108 -10.98 -6.71 -1.42
N ASP A 109 -12.09 -7.00 -2.10
CA ASP A 109 -13.23 -7.79 -1.61
C ASP A 109 -12.93 -9.27 -1.34
N GLU A 110 -11.80 -9.79 -1.81
CA GLU A 110 -11.30 -11.13 -1.49
C GLU A 110 -10.48 -11.16 -0.19
N CYS A 111 -10.35 -10.03 0.52
CA CYS A 111 -9.85 -10.03 1.89
C CYS A 111 -10.79 -10.83 2.82
N GLU A 112 -10.20 -11.48 3.83
CA GLU A 112 -10.88 -12.44 4.71
C GLU A 112 -12.14 -11.90 5.39
N GLU A 113 -12.20 -10.60 5.72
CA GLU A 113 -13.31 -9.99 6.45
C GLU A 113 -13.71 -8.62 5.88
N GLU A 114 -15.00 -8.28 5.92
CA GLU A 114 -15.50 -6.96 5.49
C GLU A 114 -14.91 -5.81 6.33
N LEU A 115 -14.74 -6.02 7.64
CA LEU A 115 -14.11 -5.03 8.53
C LEU A 115 -12.69 -4.68 8.07
N ASN A 116 -11.94 -5.66 7.55
CA ASN A 116 -10.59 -5.46 7.04
C ASN A 116 -10.60 -4.57 5.79
N VAL A 117 -11.59 -4.71 4.92
CA VAL A 117 -11.80 -3.84 3.76
C VAL A 117 -12.09 -2.42 4.22
N SER A 118 -13.02 -2.22 5.17
CA SER A 118 -13.34 -0.89 5.71
C SER A 118 -12.11 -0.20 6.32
N ILE A 119 -11.30 -0.92 7.10
CA ILE A 119 -10.08 -0.38 7.69
C ILE A 119 -9.11 0.10 6.59
N LEU A 120 -8.92 -0.67 5.52
CA LEU A 120 -8.04 -0.27 4.43
C LEU A 120 -8.57 0.97 3.68
N LEU A 121 -9.88 1.03 3.45
CA LEU A 121 -10.53 2.18 2.83
C LEU A 121 -10.40 3.46 3.68
N GLU A 122 -10.38 3.35 5.01
CA GLU A 122 -10.10 4.47 5.92
C GLU A 122 -8.61 4.88 5.91
N LEU A 123 -7.70 3.95 5.70
CA LEU A 123 -6.25 4.21 5.72
C LEU A 123 -5.73 4.83 4.41
N PHE A 124 -6.27 4.46 3.25
CA PHE A 124 -5.76 4.99 1.97
C PHE A 124 -5.82 6.51 1.82
N PRO A 125 -6.89 7.20 2.25
CA PRO A 125 -6.95 8.66 2.22
C PRO A 125 -5.87 9.35 3.06
N THR A 126 -5.37 8.70 4.12
CA THR A 126 -4.33 9.28 5.00
C THR A 126 -2.96 9.37 4.36
N LEU A 127 -2.74 8.65 3.25
CA LEU A 127 -1.49 8.72 2.48
C LEU A 127 -1.28 10.12 1.88
N GLY A 128 -2.37 10.83 1.53
CA GLY A 128 -2.36 12.25 1.18
C GLY A 128 -1.31 12.72 0.16
N PHE A 129 -1.22 14.04 0.00
CA PHE A 129 -0.09 14.69 -0.66
C PHE A 129 0.91 15.12 0.41
N ALA A 130 2.06 14.44 0.47
CA ALA A 130 3.15 14.83 1.35
C ALA A 130 4.21 15.56 0.51
N GLY A 131 4.35 16.88 0.66
CA GLY A 131 5.47 17.65 0.11
C GLY A 131 5.73 17.42 -1.38
N SER A 132 6.87 16.81 -1.73
CA SER A 132 7.26 16.53 -3.13
C SER A 132 6.76 15.17 -3.65
N LEU A 133 6.05 14.39 -2.85
CA LEU A 133 5.63 13.02 -3.14
C LEU A 133 4.12 12.94 -3.45
N CYS A 134 3.77 12.48 -4.64
CA CYS A 134 2.39 12.22 -5.03
C CYS A 134 2.06 10.73 -4.86
N ILE A 135 1.19 10.40 -3.91
CA ILE A 135 0.75 9.01 -3.69
C ILE A 135 -0.60 8.80 -4.38
N ARG A 136 -0.71 7.71 -5.15
CA ARG A 136 -1.93 7.29 -5.83
C ARG A 136 -2.25 5.86 -5.44
N VAL A 137 -3.53 5.59 -5.20
CA VAL A 137 -4.00 4.24 -4.89
C VAL A 137 -4.91 3.75 -6.01
N LEU A 138 -4.57 2.61 -6.60
CA LEU A 138 -5.40 1.87 -7.56
C LEU A 138 -6.02 0.68 -6.84
N ILE A 139 -7.33 0.69 -6.68
CA ILE A 139 -8.09 -0.38 -6.02
C ILE A 139 -8.94 -1.09 -7.07
N THR A 140 -8.99 -2.41 -7.03
CA THR A 140 -9.98 -3.20 -7.77
C THR A 140 -10.82 -4.04 -6.80
N SER A 141 -12.08 -4.25 -7.16
CA SER A 141 -13.01 -5.10 -6.42
C SER A 141 -14.00 -5.74 -7.40
N THR A 142 -14.50 -6.95 -7.10
CA THR A 142 -15.54 -7.60 -7.92
C THR A 142 -16.96 -7.15 -7.58
N VAL A 143 -17.14 -6.62 -6.37
CA VAL A 143 -18.35 -5.96 -5.85
C VAL A 143 -18.16 -4.45 -5.72
N ASP A 144 -19.23 -3.68 -5.76
CA ASP A 144 -19.17 -2.24 -5.55
C ASP A 144 -18.77 -1.94 -4.10
N LEU A 145 -17.64 -1.24 -3.94
CA LEU A 145 -17.18 -0.75 -2.64
C LEU A 145 -17.88 0.58 -2.35
N ASN A 146 -18.55 0.69 -1.21
CA ASN A 146 -19.09 1.98 -0.76
C ASN A 146 -17.96 2.88 -0.29
N PHE A 147 -17.46 3.73 -1.18
CA PHE A 147 -16.56 4.83 -0.81
C PHE A 147 -17.40 5.96 -0.20
N SER A 148 -17.44 6.05 1.12
CA SER A 148 -17.97 7.23 1.80
C SER A 148 -16.93 8.35 1.71
N TYR A 149 -17.15 9.30 0.80
CA TYR A 149 -16.37 10.53 0.77
C TYR A 149 -16.77 11.38 2.00
N ALA A 150 -15.84 11.55 2.94
CA ALA A 150 -15.92 12.53 4.03
C ALA A 150 -15.12 13.79 3.66
#